data_AF-A0A8J5TVZ6-F1
#
_entry.id   AF-A0A8J5TVZ6-F1
#
_cell.length_a   1.000
_cell.length_b   1.000
_cell.length_c   1.000
_cell.angle_alpha   90.00
_cell.angle_beta   90.00
_cell.angle_gamma   90.00
#
_symmetry.space_group_name_H-M   'P 1'
#
loop_
_entity.id
_entity.type
_entity.pdbx_description
1 polymer ?
#
loop_
_entity_poly.entity_id
_entity_poly.type
_entity_poly.pdbx_seq_one_letter_code
_entity_poly.pdbx_strand_id
1 'polypeptide(L)'
;MILRNFYQRCYSVSVRSSHTLSSVCCNSYGDRQPCVIAAHTIPAGTSFCWYQTTAPLWPEVQQKLRTRHSNSLPSGDMTVSTKITSPGSREPPDTVDQEQVNVSEDVIEDLTKLLDISCDEALHIVHPSDILEVSDEALRETVHFLKDHNITSQQLKRVPWILLESTDSLHKKFQKLTEPYMFQNWSDGLGFCHFTVERMEAYRKIFMSEANNFPDHPNRIYYLAEKLKVPVEQLTEKIIKPHKILKIKISRLNQLLDIFHEYGVPPEDLLSDLWVFFYNTEKIEVRLQRVAQLGIHAPKPWMCRCSLEIFERSCIRVLQYSEERTAQRIKELKEVGFFPFPIILLCKTPANFKKIVDRFKEQQAILNSQVNN
;
A
#
# COMPACT_ATOMS: atom_id res chain seq x y z
N MET A 1 -3.32 -26.99 -11.84
CA MET A 1 -4.80 -26.98 -11.76
C MET A 1 -5.34 -27.08 -10.33
N ILE A 2 -4.55 -27.61 -9.38
CA ILE A 2 -4.96 -27.83 -7.97
C ILE A 2 -4.98 -26.53 -7.14
N LEU A 3 -4.07 -25.57 -7.39
CA LEU A 3 -4.03 -24.30 -6.64
C LEU A 3 -5.12 -23.28 -7.02
N ARG A 4 -5.71 -23.39 -8.23
CA ARG A 4 -6.81 -22.51 -8.67
C ARG A 4 -8.09 -22.73 -7.84
N ASN A 5 -8.31 -23.96 -7.39
CA ASN A 5 -9.44 -24.34 -6.53
C ASN A 5 -9.21 -24.06 -5.04
N PHE A 6 -7.97 -23.96 -4.58
CA PHE A 6 -7.67 -23.71 -3.17
C PHE A 6 -7.95 -22.25 -2.78
N TYR A 7 -7.66 -21.30 -3.66
CA TYR A 7 -7.94 -19.87 -3.44
C TYR A 7 -9.44 -19.52 -3.41
N GLN A 8 -10.28 -20.22 -4.19
CA GLN A 8 -11.73 -19.97 -4.22
C GLN A 8 -12.50 -20.55 -3.02
N ARG A 9 -11.94 -21.56 -2.32
CA ARG A 9 -12.64 -22.27 -1.24
C ARG A 9 -12.46 -21.65 0.14
N CYS A 10 -11.43 -20.83 0.35
CA CYS A 10 -11.17 -20.19 1.65
C CYS A 10 -11.98 -18.90 1.88
N TYR A 11 -12.71 -18.40 0.87
CA TYR A 11 -13.50 -17.15 0.96
C TYR A 11 -15.02 -17.37 1.07
N SER A 12 -15.49 -18.60 1.27
CA SER A 12 -16.92 -18.92 1.22
C SER A 12 -17.38 -19.82 2.37
N VAL A 13 -17.12 -19.43 3.63
CA VAL A 13 -17.81 -20.03 4.79
C VAL A 13 -18.04 -19.01 5.92
N SER A 14 -19.33 -18.81 6.22
CA SER A 14 -19.94 -18.32 7.48
C SER A 14 -20.24 -16.83 7.67
N VAL A 15 -21.38 -16.39 7.11
CA VAL A 15 -22.33 -15.54 7.85
C VAL A 15 -23.67 -16.29 7.84
N ARG A 16 -24.02 -16.93 8.97
CA ARG A 16 -25.38 -17.40 9.21
C ARG A 16 -26.12 -16.31 9.98
N SER A 17 -27.09 -15.69 9.31
CA SER A 17 -28.09 -14.83 9.91
C SER A 17 -29.12 -15.69 10.65
N SER A 18 -29.35 -15.37 11.92
CA SER A 18 -30.50 -15.82 12.69
C SER A 18 -31.55 -14.72 12.67
N HIS A 19 -32.64 -14.96 11.93
CA HIS A 19 -33.88 -14.20 12.04
C HIS A 19 -34.66 -14.68 13.26
N THR A 20 -35.00 -13.74 14.16
CA THR A 20 -36.13 -13.87 15.08
C THR A 20 -37.13 -12.76 14.76
N LEU A 21 -38.29 -13.19 14.27
CA LEU A 21 -39.50 -12.39 14.12
C LEU A 21 -40.08 -12.10 15.50
N SER A 22 -40.38 -10.83 15.78
CA SER A 22 -41.27 -10.42 16.87
C SER A 22 -42.32 -9.48 16.31
N SER A 23 -43.56 -9.95 16.36
CA SER A 23 -44.81 -9.24 16.08
C SER A 23 -45.05 -8.08 17.04
N VAL A 24 -45.51 -6.94 16.55
CA VAL A 24 -46.33 -5.99 17.33
C VAL A 24 -47.47 -5.49 16.45
N CYS A 25 -48.67 -5.57 17.00
CA CYS A 25 -49.95 -5.18 16.41
C CYS A 25 -50.26 -3.68 16.58
N CYS A 26 -50.97 -3.17 15.56
CA CYS A 26 -52.14 -2.29 15.59
C CYS A 26 -52.07 -0.76 15.78
N ASN A 27 -52.95 -0.15 14.94
CA ASN A 27 -53.62 1.17 14.99
C ASN A 27 -52.82 2.37 14.43
N SER A 28 -53.32 3.26 13.57
CA SER A 28 -54.70 3.53 13.11
C SER A 28 -54.75 4.58 11.97
N TYR A 29 -55.75 4.45 11.08
CA TYR A 29 -56.51 5.46 10.30
C TYR A 29 -55.88 6.36 9.21
N GLY A 30 -56.54 6.39 8.04
CA GLY A 30 -56.55 7.56 7.13
C GLY A 30 -56.74 7.35 5.61
N ASP A 31 -57.89 6.84 5.15
CA ASP A 31 -58.70 7.30 3.99
C ASP A 31 -58.04 7.83 2.68
N ARG A 32 -58.21 7.11 1.54
CA ARG A 32 -59.09 7.44 0.38
C ARG A 32 -58.75 6.69 -0.94
N GLN A 33 -59.72 5.86 -1.35
CA GLN A 33 -60.24 5.53 -2.70
C GLN A 33 -59.41 4.82 -3.80
N PRO A 34 -60.10 4.04 -4.67
CA PRO A 34 -59.53 2.87 -5.34
C PRO A 34 -59.32 3.05 -6.85
N CYS A 35 -58.29 2.41 -7.41
CA CYS A 35 -58.17 2.23 -8.86
C CYS A 35 -57.75 0.80 -9.20
N VAL A 36 -58.71 0.11 -9.82
CA VAL A 36 -58.61 -0.84 -10.95
C VAL A 36 -57.44 -1.83 -10.95
N ILE A 37 -57.83 -3.09 -10.75
CA ILE A 37 -57.05 -4.30 -11.04
C ILE A 37 -56.75 -4.36 -12.54
N ALA A 38 -55.47 -4.31 -12.90
CA ALA A 38 -54.96 -4.82 -14.16
C ALA A 38 -53.83 -5.80 -13.86
N ALA A 39 -54.15 -7.09 -13.98
CA ALA A 39 -53.18 -8.17 -13.94
C ALA A 39 -52.37 -8.16 -15.23
N HIS A 40 -51.10 -7.79 -15.14
CA HIS A 40 -50.11 -8.13 -16.17
C HIS A 40 -48.98 -8.94 -15.55
N THR A 41 -48.97 -10.21 -15.93
CA THR A 41 -47.88 -11.16 -15.85
C THR A 41 -46.63 -10.54 -16.50
N ILE A 42 -45.58 -10.30 -15.71
CA ILE A 42 -44.25 -9.94 -16.22
C ILE A 42 -43.36 -11.19 -16.12
N PRO A 43 -42.66 -11.59 -17.19
CA PRO A 43 -41.76 -12.73 -17.16
C PRO A 43 -40.50 -12.43 -16.34
N ALA A 44 -40.04 -13.43 -15.60
CA ALA A 44 -38.73 -13.43 -14.96
C ALA A 44 -37.63 -13.26 -16.02
N GLY A 45 -36.83 -12.21 -15.87
CA GLY A 45 -35.69 -11.98 -16.75
C GLY A 45 -34.95 -10.68 -16.42
N THR A 46 -33.71 -10.83 -15.96
CA THR A 46 -32.59 -9.88 -16.03
C THR A 46 -32.53 -8.65 -15.11
N SER A 47 -31.63 -8.73 -14.13
CA SER A 47 -30.67 -7.70 -13.69
C SER A 47 -29.67 -8.43 -12.76
N PHE A 48 -28.46 -8.83 -13.17
CA PHE A 48 -27.25 -8.07 -13.53
C PHE A 48 -26.83 -7.00 -12.50
N CYS A 49 -26.01 -7.43 -11.54
CA CYS A 49 -24.90 -6.63 -11.03
C CYS A 49 -23.77 -7.58 -10.59
N TRP A 50 -22.85 -7.89 -11.52
CA TRP A 50 -21.54 -8.46 -11.19
C TRP A 50 -20.51 -7.36 -11.40
N TYR A 51 -19.77 -7.01 -10.36
CA TYR A 51 -18.44 -6.41 -10.52
C TYR A 51 -17.53 -7.46 -11.17
N GLN A 52 -17.45 -7.42 -12.51
CA GLN A 52 -16.39 -8.08 -13.26
C GLN A 52 -15.32 -7.03 -13.60
N THR A 53 -14.25 -7.00 -12.82
CA THR A 53 -12.95 -6.48 -13.28
C THR A 53 -11.95 -7.62 -13.32
N THR A 54 -12.10 -8.48 -14.32
CA THR A 54 -11.01 -9.31 -14.85
C THR A 54 -11.13 -9.33 -16.37
N ALA A 55 -10.60 -8.29 -17.02
CA ALA A 55 -10.22 -8.39 -18.43
C ALA A 55 -8.77 -8.89 -18.48
N PRO A 56 -8.46 -10.01 -19.17
CA PRO A 56 -7.07 -10.40 -19.37
C PRO A 56 -6.51 -9.63 -20.57
N LEU A 57 -5.74 -8.56 -20.32
CA LEU A 57 -4.93 -7.82 -21.31
C LEU A 57 -3.74 -8.65 -21.87
N TRP A 58 -3.77 -9.97 -21.74
CA TRP A 58 -2.58 -10.82 -21.88
C TRP A 58 -2.21 -11.27 -23.31
N PRO A 59 -3.14 -11.40 -24.29
CA PRO A 59 -2.74 -11.81 -25.65
C PRO A 59 -1.76 -10.83 -26.31
N GLU A 60 -1.93 -9.52 -26.09
CA GLU A 60 -1.11 -8.49 -26.73
C GLU A 60 0.32 -8.42 -26.16
N VAL A 61 0.47 -8.58 -24.84
CA VAL A 61 1.80 -8.62 -24.19
C VAL A 61 2.55 -9.88 -24.61
N GLN A 62 1.88 -11.04 -24.66
CA GLN A 62 2.47 -12.28 -25.17
C GLN A 62 2.86 -12.18 -26.64
N GLN A 63 2.08 -11.46 -27.46
CA GLN A 63 2.37 -11.25 -28.88
C GLN A 63 3.55 -10.28 -29.10
N LYS A 64 3.64 -9.19 -28.34
CA LYS A 64 4.81 -8.28 -28.34
C LYS A 64 6.10 -8.97 -27.87
N LEU A 65 6.01 -9.85 -26.87
CA LEU A 65 7.16 -10.65 -26.42
C LEU A 65 7.66 -11.60 -27.50
N ARG A 66 6.77 -12.14 -28.35
CA ARG A 66 7.16 -12.98 -29.49
C ARG A 66 7.79 -12.18 -30.63
N THR A 67 7.33 -10.95 -30.89
CA THR A 67 7.84 -10.13 -32.01
C THR A 67 9.17 -9.44 -31.72
N ARG A 68 9.55 -9.22 -30.45
CA ARG A 68 10.85 -8.62 -30.08
C ARG A 68 12.04 -9.59 -30.05
N HIS A 69 11.82 -10.90 -30.26
CA HIS A 69 12.85 -11.93 -30.10
C HIS A 69 13.81 -12.12 -31.30
N SER A 70 13.89 -11.18 -32.25
CA SER A 70 14.76 -11.31 -33.43
C SER A 70 16.10 -10.55 -33.36
N ASN A 71 16.41 -9.84 -32.27
CA ASN A 71 17.71 -9.16 -32.14
C ASN A 71 18.50 -9.71 -30.94
N SER A 72 19.54 -10.47 -31.25
CA SER A 72 20.55 -10.98 -30.30
C SER A 72 21.33 -9.83 -29.65
N LEU A 73 21.39 -9.81 -28.32
CA LEU A 73 22.30 -8.98 -27.54
C LEU A 73 23.72 -9.59 -27.54
N PRO A 74 24.79 -8.79 -27.62
CA PRO A 74 26.15 -9.28 -27.53
C PRO A 74 26.57 -9.50 -26.07
N SER A 75 27.16 -10.67 -25.81
CA SER A 75 27.79 -11.04 -24.55
C SER A 75 29.14 -10.32 -24.42
N GLY A 76 29.24 -9.36 -23.51
CA GLY A 76 30.49 -8.70 -23.14
C GLY A 76 30.92 -9.10 -21.74
N ASP A 77 32.00 -9.88 -21.64
CA ASP A 77 32.69 -10.17 -20.38
C ASP A 77 33.41 -8.93 -19.87
N MET A 78 33.07 -8.47 -18.66
CA MET A 78 33.91 -7.58 -17.86
C MET A 78 34.13 -8.20 -16.49
N THR A 79 35.35 -8.71 -16.29
CA THR A 79 35.88 -9.12 -14.99
C THR A 79 36.27 -7.87 -14.18
N VAL A 80 35.57 -7.64 -13.06
CA VAL A 80 35.96 -6.65 -12.04
C VAL A 80 36.20 -7.39 -10.73
N SER A 81 37.47 -7.47 -10.33
CA SER A 81 37.91 -8.01 -9.05
C SER A 81 37.64 -6.99 -7.95
N THR A 82 36.78 -7.34 -6.99
CA THR A 82 36.59 -6.58 -5.74
C THR A 82 36.85 -7.49 -4.55
N LYS A 83 37.84 -7.10 -3.74
CA LYS A 83 38.16 -7.71 -2.44
C LYS A 83 37.01 -7.50 -1.48
N ILE A 84 36.45 -8.59 -0.97
CA ILE A 84 35.43 -8.61 0.08
C ILE A 84 36.17 -8.79 1.42
N THR A 85 36.10 -7.79 2.29
CA THR A 85 36.43 -7.89 3.71
C THR A 85 35.18 -8.29 4.48
N SER A 86 35.28 -9.36 5.28
CA SER A 86 34.20 -9.93 6.10
C SER A 86 33.74 -8.98 7.21
N PRO A 87 32.42 -8.88 7.52
CA PRO A 87 31.96 -8.21 8.73
C PRO A 87 31.95 -9.18 9.91
N GLY A 88 32.57 -8.74 11.01
CA GLY A 88 32.57 -9.41 12.30
C GLY A 88 31.19 -9.45 12.95
N SER A 89 30.97 -10.55 13.66
CA SER A 89 29.84 -10.85 14.54
C SER A 89 29.67 -9.79 15.62
N ARG A 90 28.50 -9.13 15.66
CA ARG A 90 28.03 -8.32 16.80
C ARG A 90 27.00 -9.11 17.59
N GLU A 91 27.21 -9.17 18.90
CA GLU A 91 26.27 -9.66 19.91
C GLU A 91 25.01 -8.76 19.96
N PRO A 92 23.86 -9.31 20.38
CA PRO A 92 22.62 -8.55 20.45
C PRO A 92 22.68 -7.51 21.58
N PRO A 93 22.23 -6.27 21.35
CA PRO A 93 22.22 -5.25 22.39
C PRO A 93 21.21 -5.60 23.48
N ASP A 94 21.64 -5.38 24.72
CA ASP A 94 20.83 -5.45 25.93
C ASP A 94 19.55 -4.60 25.80
N THR A 95 18.51 -5.05 26.47
CA THR A 95 17.18 -4.44 26.55
C THR A 95 17.29 -2.93 26.81
N VAL A 96 16.94 -2.14 25.79
CA VAL A 96 16.81 -0.68 25.87
C VAL A 96 15.65 -0.36 26.81
N ASP A 97 15.96 0.29 27.93
CA ASP A 97 14.97 0.89 28.81
C ASP A 97 14.06 1.81 27.98
N GLN A 98 12.76 1.53 27.97
CA GLN A 98 11.78 2.38 27.30
C GLN A 98 11.68 3.69 28.08
N GLU A 99 12.37 4.73 27.61
CA GLU A 99 12.21 6.11 28.07
C GLU A 99 10.71 6.45 28.04
N GLN A 100 10.13 6.66 29.23
CA GLN A 100 8.73 7.06 29.37
C GLN A 100 8.57 8.47 28.80
N VAL A 101 7.92 8.54 27.64
CA VAL A 101 7.52 9.77 26.97
C VAL A 101 6.51 10.52 27.84
N ASN A 102 6.85 11.74 28.25
CA ASN A 102 6.03 12.54 29.17
C ASN A 102 5.24 13.61 28.39
N VAL A 103 4.20 13.19 27.64
CA VAL A 103 3.17 14.11 27.14
C VAL A 103 2.16 14.30 28.26
N SER A 104 1.75 15.55 28.53
CA SER A 104 0.69 15.80 29.50
C SER A 104 -0.58 15.03 29.13
N GLU A 105 -1.15 14.29 30.08
CA GLU A 105 -2.43 13.59 29.90
C GLU A 105 -3.53 14.54 29.39
N ASP A 106 -3.46 15.82 29.79
CA ASP A 106 -4.39 16.86 29.37
C ASP A 106 -4.35 17.11 27.86
N VAL A 107 -3.18 17.02 27.20
CA VAL A 107 -3.05 17.21 25.75
C VAL A 107 -3.66 16.05 24.98
N ILE A 108 -3.47 14.83 25.49
CA ILE A 108 -4.06 13.63 24.91
C ILE A 108 -5.58 13.68 25.04
N GLU A 109 -6.10 14.07 26.20
CA GLU A 109 -7.53 14.24 26.41
C GLU A 109 -8.13 15.31 25.48
N ASP A 110 -7.42 16.42 25.28
CA ASP A 110 -7.80 17.47 24.35
C ASP A 110 -7.83 16.97 22.90
N LEU A 111 -6.79 16.27 22.45
CA LEU A 111 -6.75 15.68 21.11
C LEU A 111 -7.90 14.70 20.89
N THR A 112 -8.17 13.84 21.88
CA THR A 112 -9.30 12.90 21.88
C THR A 112 -10.63 13.64 21.74
N LYS A 113 -10.85 14.70 22.51
CA LYS A 113 -12.07 15.52 22.43
C LYS A 113 -12.18 16.32 21.13
N LEU A 114 -11.08 16.90 20.67
CA LEU A 114 -11.06 17.79 19.51
C LEU A 114 -11.24 17.02 18.20
N LEU A 115 -10.62 15.85 18.10
CA LEU A 115 -10.59 15.04 16.88
C LEU A 115 -11.57 13.86 16.88
N ASP A 116 -12.28 13.65 17.99
CA ASP A 116 -13.20 12.52 18.21
C ASP A 116 -12.51 11.17 17.96
N ILE A 117 -11.40 10.93 18.68
CA ILE A 117 -10.56 9.73 18.56
C ILE A 117 -10.26 9.10 19.92
N SER A 118 -9.88 7.83 19.94
CA SER A 118 -9.47 7.17 21.19
C SER A 118 -8.14 7.72 21.71
N CYS A 119 -7.88 7.55 23.01
CA CYS A 119 -6.60 7.95 23.63
C CYS A 119 -5.41 7.25 22.95
N ASP A 120 -5.55 5.96 22.60
CA ASP A 120 -4.50 5.21 21.90
C ASP A 120 -4.16 5.81 20.52
N GLU A 121 -5.18 6.28 19.80
CA GLU A 121 -4.99 6.92 18.50
C GLU A 121 -4.35 8.31 18.64
N ALA A 122 -4.75 9.08 19.65
CA ALA A 122 -4.12 10.36 19.98
C ALA A 122 -2.64 10.16 20.35
N LEU A 123 -2.34 9.16 21.19
CA LEU A 123 -0.97 8.78 21.53
C LEU A 123 -0.17 8.41 20.29
N HIS A 124 -0.72 7.60 19.37
CA HIS A 124 -0.02 7.25 18.12
C HIS A 124 0.28 8.48 17.24
N ILE A 125 -0.56 9.51 17.27
CA ILE A 125 -0.33 10.77 16.52
C ILE A 125 0.81 11.57 17.14
N VAL A 126 0.91 11.63 18.48
CA VAL A 126 1.86 12.46 19.22
C VAL A 126 3.19 11.76 19.52
N HIS A 127 3.23 10.43 19.49
CA HIS A 127 4.42 9.64 19.79
C HIS A 127 5.67 9.93 18.92
N PRO A 128 5.59 10.43 17.67
CA PRO A 128 6.80 10.87 16.97
C PRO A 128 7.63 11.83 17.83
N SER A 129 8.92 11.53 18.02
CA SER A 129 9.82 12.21 18.97
C SER A 129 9.78 13.74 18.85
N ASP A 130 9.68 14.23 17.62
CA ASP A 130 9.77 15.65 17.33
C ASP A 130 8.54 16.43 17.86
N ILE A 131 7.39 15.77 18.00
CA ILE A 131 6.15 16.42 18.50
C ILE A 131 6.23 16.66 20.00
N LEU A 132 6.98 15.82 20.71
CA LEU A 132 7.19 15.92 22.15
C LEU A 132 8.01 17.16 22.55
N GLU A 133 8.74 17.75 21.59
CA GLU A 133 9.51 18.99 21.79
C GLU A 133 8.63 20.25 21.68
N VAL A 134 7.40 20.12 21.18
CA VAL A 134 6.45 21.24 21.03
C VAL A 134 5.73 21.45 22.37
N SER A 135 5.54 22.72 22.76
CA SER A 135 4.79 23.02 23.98
C SER A 135 3.32 22.64 23.84
N ASP A 136 2.71 22.17 24.93
CA ASP A 136 1.29 21.81 25.00
C ASP A 136 0.37 22.90 24.45
N GLU A 137 0.66 24.17 24.76
CA GLU A 137 -0.11 25.33 24.26
C GLU A 137 -0.02 25.47 22.73
N ALA A 138 1.19 25.42 22.17
CA ALA A 138 1.38 25.54 20.72
C ALA A 138 0.72 24.36 19.98
N LEU A 139 0.78 23.16 20.57
CA LEU A 139 0.12 21.99 20.03
C LEU A 139 -1.42 22.16 20.03
N ARG A 140 -2.01 22.65 21.13
CA ARG A 140 -3.45 22.95 21.22
C ARG A 140 -3.87 23.99 20.18
N GLU A 141 -3.14 25.09 20.07
CA GLU A 141 -3.40 26.14 19.07
C GLU A 141 -3.40 25.56 17.64
N THR A 142 -2.40 24.74 17.31
CA THR A 142 -2.32 24.09 15.99
C THR A 142 -3.45 23.10 15.76
N VAL A 143 -3.84 22.31 16.75
CA VAL A 143 -4.98 21.37 16.62
C VAL A 143 -6.29 22.13 16.41
N HIS A 144 -6.54 23.19 17.18
CA HIS A 144 -7.69 24.06 16.99
C HIS A 144 -7.71 24.66 15.58
N PHE A 145 -6.58 25.20 15.12
CA PHE A 145 -6.44 25.73 13.77
C PHE A 145 -6.80 24.69 12.70
N LEU A 146 -6.29 23.45 12.82
CA LEU A 146 -6.57 22.39 11.86
C LEU A 146 -8.04 21.95 11.90
N LYS A 147 -8.65 21.91 13.09
CA LYS A 147 -10.07 21.60 13.27
C LYS A 147 -10.97 22.66 12.64
N ASP A 148 -10.65 23.94 12.81
CA ASP A 148 -11.39 25.06 12.20
C ASP A 148 -11.34 25.01 10.67
N HIS A 149 -10.29 24.40 10.12
CA HIS A 149 -10.18 24.09 8.70
C HIS A 149 -10.77 22.73 8.32
N ASN A 150 -11.53 22.05 9.18
CA ASN A 150 -12.14 20.73 8.88
C ASN A 150 -11.12 19.63 8.52
N ILE A 151 -9.91 19.67 9.08
CA ILE A 151 -8.95 18.57 8.93
C ILE A 151 -9.43 17.38 9.75
N THR A 152 -9.63 16.25 9.10
CA THR A 152 -10.10 15.03 9.77
C THR A 152 -8.99 14.36 10.57
N SER A 153 -9.38 13.60 11.60
CA SER A 153 -8.44 12.76 12.35
C SER A 153 -7.70 11.74 11.48
N GLN A 154 -8.37 11.22 10.44
CA GLN A 154 -7.75 10.32 9.47
C GLN A 154 -6.65 10.99 8.64
N GLN A 155 -6.86 12.25 8.23
CA GLN A 155 -5.81 13.04 7.57
C GLN A 155 -4.64 13.28 8.53
N LEU A 156 -4.94 13.70 9.77
CA LEU A 156 -3.91 13.97 10.76
C LEU A 156 -3.04 12.75 11.07
N LYS A 157 -3.63 11.55 11.14
CA LYS A 157 -2.88 10.27 11.26
C LYS A 157 -1.89 10.04 10.11
N ARG A 158 -2.19 10.52 8.91
CA ARG A 158 -1.30 10.38 7.74
C ARG A 158 -0.23 11.47 7.68
N VAL A 159 -0.51 12.65 8.22
CA VAL A 159 0.43 13.79 8.28
C VAL A 159 0.65 14.33 9.70
N PRO A 160 1.06 13.50 10.67
CA PRO A 160 1.19 13.94 12.07
C PRO A 160 2.22 15.06 12.25
N TRP A 161 3.21 15.12 11.36
CA TRP A 161 4.25 16.17 11.34
C TRP A 161 3.68 17.58 11.14
N ILE A 162 2.44 17.75 10.67
CA ILE A 162 1.83 19.08 10.53
C ILE A 162 1.63 19.77 11.88
N LEU A 163 1.58 19.00 12.97
CA LEU A 163 1.49 19.51 14.35
C LEU A 163 2.76 20.23 14.80
N LEU A 164 3.88 20.05 14.08
CA LEU A 164 5.15 20.75 14.33
C LEU A 164 5.17 22.17 13.77
N GLU A 165 4.19 22.53 12.95
CA GLU A 165 4.11 23.84 12.32
C GLU A 165 3.39 24.83 13.24
N SER A 166 3.86 26.07 13.27
CA SER A 166 3.13 27.16 13.93
C SER A 166 1.89 27.54 13.12
N THR A 167 0.86 28.02 13.82
CA THR A 167 -0.38 28.53 13.20
C THR A 167 -0.11 29.62 12.16
N ASP A 168 0.82 30.54 12.43
CA ASP A 168 1.27 31.56 11.48
C ASP A 168 1.89 30.97 10.19
N SER A 169 2.70 29.90 10.33
CA SER A 169 3.29 29.19 9.20
C SER A 169 2.20 28.49 8.38
N LEU A 170 1.28 27.79 9.06
CA LEU A 170 0.16 27.09 8.44
C LEU A 170 -0.75 28.05 7.70
N HIS A 171 -1.07 29.22 8.25
CA HIS A 171 -1.90 30.22 7.59
C HIS A 171 -1.29 30.65 6.25
N LYS A 172 0.01 30.98 6.22
CA LYS A 172 0.73 31.35 4.99
C LYS A 172 0.75 30.19 3.98
N LYS A 173 0.95 28.96 4.45
CA LYS A 173 0.96 27.76 3.59
C LYS A 173 -0.42 27.48 3.01
N PHE A 174 -1.48 27.58 3.80
CA PHE A 174 -2.87 27.37 3.34
C PHE A 174 -3.26 28.40 2.30
N GLN A 175 -2.90 29.67 2.50
CA GLN A 175 -3.07 30.71 1.49
C GLN A 175 -2.37 30.30 0.17
N LYS A 176 -1.13 29.81 0.25
CA LYS A 176 -0.37 29.33 -0.91
C LYS A 176 -1.00 28.12 -1.60
N LEU A 177 -1.62 27.20 -0.88
CA LEU A 177 -2.29 26.03 -1.47
C LEU A 177 -3.48 26.44 -2.35
N THR A 178 -4.15 27.53 -2.02
CA THR A 178 -5.32 28.04 -2.76
C THR A 178 -4.97 28.93 -3.94
N GLU A 179 -3.69 29.20 -4.18
CA GLU A 179 -3.28 30.01 -5.33
C GLU A 179 -3.51 29.27 -6.66
N PRO A 180 -3.71 30.01 -7.78
CA PRO A 180 -3.85 29.40 -9.09
C PRO A 180 -2.70 28.42 -9.41
N TYR A 181 -3.04 27.33 -10.09
CA TYR A 181 -2.14 26.23 -10.46
C TYR A 181 -1.62 25.36 -9.29
N MET A 182 -1.98 25.62 -8.03
CA MET A 182 -1.61 24.78 -6.89
C MET A 182 -2.61 23.66 -6.62
N PHE A 183 -3.71 23.93 -5.95
CA PHE A 183 -4.73 22.93 -5.64
C PHE A 183 -6.12 23.54 -5.77
N GLN A 184 -7.09 22.70 -6.15
CA GLN A 184 -8.51 23.10 -6.23
C GLN A 184 -9.08 23.39 -4.84
N ASN A 185 -8.61 22.66 -3.83
CA ASN A 185 -8.93 22.87 -2.43
C ASN A 185 -7.66 22.66 -1.59
N TRP A 186 -7.57 23.28 -0.42
CA TRP A 186 -6.40 23.16 0.44
C TRP A 186 -6.20 21.72 0.97
N SER A 187 -7.26 20.91 1.02
CA SER A 187 -7.21 19.54 1.58
C SER A 187 -6.44 18.57 0.68
N ASP A 188 -6.55 18.74 -0.63
CA ASP A 188 -5.75 18.03 -1.65
C ASP A 188 -4.25 18.30 -1.47
N GLY A 189 -3.93 19.51 -1.01
CA GLY A 189 -2.57 20.02 -0.90
C GLY A 189 -1.93 19.88 0.47
N LEU A 190 -2.58 19.23 1.45
CA LEU A 190 -2.12 19.21 2.84
C LEU A 190 -0.68 18.70 3.00
N GLY A 191 -0.29 17.69 2.20
CA GLY A 191 1.08 17.18 2.19
C GLY A 191 2.14 18.24 1.83
N PHE A 192 1.78 19.25 1.04
CA PHE A 192 2.69 20.34 0.66
C PHE A 192 2.98 21.32 1.80
N CYS A 193 2.20 21.29 2.89
CA CYS A 193 2.55 22.05 4.10
C CYS A 193 3.88 21.62 4.71
N HIS A 194 4.47 20.47 4.30
CA HIS A 194 5.82 20.08 4.69
C HIS A 194 6.90 20.92 4.03
N PHE A 195 6.59 21.56 2.90
CA PHE A 195 7.54 22.40 2.19
C PHE A 195 7.52 23.83 2.72
N THR A 196 8.63 24.54 2.54
CA THR A 196 8.67 25.99 2.75
C THR A 196 7.82 26.69 1.68
N VAL A 197 7.35 27.90 1.99
CA VAL A 197 6.55 28.72 1.07
C VAL A 197 7.30 28.98 -0.25
N GLU A 198 8.61 29.20 -0.20
CA GLU A 198 9.45 29.44 -1.38
C GLU A 198 9.50 28.20 -2.28
N ARG A 199 9.54 27.00 -1.66
CA ARG A 199 9.53 25.74 -2.40
C ARG A 199 8.16 25.47 -3.02
N MET A 200 7.07 25.79 -2.32
CA MET A 200 5.72 25.72 -2.87
C MET A 200 5.60 26.65 -4.09
N GLU A 201 6.10 27.88 -4.00
CA GLU A 201 6.11 28.83 -5.12
C GLU A 201 6.96 28.32 -6.31
N ALA A 202 8.09 27.68 -6.03
CA ALA A 202 8.90 27.06 -7.09
C ALA A 202 8.13 25.94 -7.82
N TYR A 203 7.32 25.16 -7.11
CA TYR A 203 6.45 24.15 -7.73
C TYR A 203 5.30 24.77 -8.50
N ARG A 204 4.66 25.81 -7.96
CA ARG A 204 3.62 26.57 -8.66
C ARG A 204 4.09 27.05 -10.02
N LYS A 205 5.31 27.61 -10.11
CA LYS A 205 5.92 28.05 -11.36
C LYS A 205 6.11 26.91 -12.37
N ILE A 206 6.52 25.72 -11.90
CA ILE A 206 6.61 24.53 -12.74
C ILE A 206 5.22 24.14 -13.26
N PHE A 207 4.23 24.03 -12.38
CA PHE A 207 2.87 23.65 -12.74
C PHE A 207 2.24 24.61 -13.75
N MET A 208 2.41 25.91 -13.53
CA MET A 208 1.98 26.95 -14.45
C MET A 208 2.65 26.81 -15.82
N SER A 209 3.97 26.58 -15.87
CA SER A 209 4.70 26.43 -17.13
C SER A 209 4.32 25.17 -17.92
N GLU A 210 3.78 24.15 -17.24
CA GLU A 210 3.38 22.88 -17.83
C GLU A 210 1.87 22.74 -18.03
N ALA A 211 1.07 23.75 -17.73
CA ALA A 211 -0.39 23.66 -17.77
C ALA A 211 -0.91 23.13 -19.12
N ASN A 212 -0.30 23.53 -20.23
CA ASN A 212 -0.66 23.07 -21.57
C ASN A 212 -0.40 21.57 -21.83
N ASN A 213 0.45 20.93 -21.01
CA ASN A 213 0.68 19.48 -21.11
C ASN A 213 -0.46 18.66 -20.48
N PHE A 214 -1.36 19.31 -19.74
CA PHE A 214 -2.43 18.69 -18.96
C PHE A 214 -3.76 19.41 -19.20
N PRO A 215 -4.33 19.38 -20.42
CA PRO A 215 -5.53 20.15 -20.75
C PRO A 215 -6.75 19.77 -19.88
N ASP A 216 -6.83 18.51 -19.45
CA ASP A 216 -7.93 17.98 -18.67
C ASP A 216 -7.68 18.00 -17.14
N HIS A 217 -6.52 18.49 -16.70
CA HIS A 217 -6.13 18.48 -15.28
C HIS A 217 -5.57 19.83 -14.83
N PRO A 218 -5.88 20.28 -13.60
CA PRO A 218 -5.37 21.56 -13.09
C PRO A 218 -3.83 21.66 -13.09
N ASN A 219 -3.16 20.54 -12.81
CA ASN A 219 -1.72 20.40 -12.88
C ASN A 219 -1.31 18.92 -12.88
N ARG A 220 0.00 18.67 -12.91
CA ARG A 220 0.58 17.31 -12.94
C ARG A 220 0.24 16.43 -11.74
N ILE A 221 -0.10 16.99 -10.58
CA ILE A 221 -0.44 16.18 -9.40
C ILE A 221 -1.78 15.49 -9.63
N TYR A 222 -2.78 16.24 -10.11
CA TYR A 222 -4.09 15.68 -10.47
C TYR A 222 -3.96 14.64 -11.59
N TYR A 223 -3.15 14.94 -12.62
CA TYR A 223 -2.83 13.98 -13.67
C TYR A 223 -2.22 12.68 -13.11
N LEU A 224 -1.23 12.79 -12.23
CA LEU A 224 -0.57 11.65 -11.60
C LEU A 224 -1.52 10.86 -10.70
N ALA A 225 -2.36 11.53 -9.92
CA ALA A 225 -3.35 10.92 -9.05
C ALA A 225 -4.35 10.08 -9.86
N GLU A 226 -4.84 10.60 -10.98
CA GLU A 226 -5.70 9.87 -11.90
C GLU A 226 -4.99 8.63 -12.49
N LYS A 227 -3.75 8.79 -12.99
CA LYS A 227 -2.99 7.67 -13.57
C LYS A 227 -2.68 6.57 -12.56
N LEU A 228 -2.41 6.95 -11.31
CA LEU A 228 -2.18 6.03 -10.19
C LEU A 228 -3.49 5.58 -9.52
N LYS A 229 -4.66 6.05 -9.96
CA LYS A 229 -5.99 5.73 -9.40
C LYS A 229 -6.04 5.90 -7.88
N VAL A 230 -5.43 6.97 -7.37
CA VAL A 230 -5.37 7.29 -5.95
C VAL A 230 -5.94 8.68 -5.69
N PRO A 231 -6.53 8.94 -4.52
CA PRO A 231 -6.96 10.29 -4.15
C PRO A 231 -5.78 11.27 -4.15
N VAL A 232 -6.06 12.52 -4.53
CA VAL A 232 -5.04 13.57 -4.66
C VAL A 232 -4.36 13.83 -3.30
N GLU A 233 -5.14 13.84 -2.21
CA GLU A 233 -4.60 14.04 -0.87
C GLU A 233 -3.59 12.94 -0.50
N GLN A 234 -3.87 11.68 -0.83
CA GLN A 234 -2.94 10.59 -0.52
C GLN A 234 -1.66 10.69 -1.34
N LEU A 235 -1.75 11.13 -2.60
CA LEU A 235 -0.57 11.35 -3.42
C LEU A 235 0.31 12.47 -2.87
N THR A 236 -0.26 13.61 -2.49
CA THR A 236 0.51 14.75 -1.98
C THR A 236 1.17 14.46 -0.63
N GLU A 237 0.52 13.67 0.23
CA GLU A 237 1.10 13.19 1.49
C GLU A 237 2.33 12.28 1.24
N LYS A 238 2.30 11.42 0.21
CA LYS A 238 3.39 10.50 -0.11
C LYS A 238 4.52 11.14 -0.91
N ILE A 239 4.24 12.18 -1.69
CA ILE A 239 5.22 12.82 -2.59
C ILE A 239 6.27 13.64 -1.85
N ILE A 240 6.05 13.93 -0.57
CA ILE A 240 6.90 14.79 0.27
C ILE A 240 8.37 14.37 0.21
N LYS A 241 8.66 13.08 0.42
CA LYS A 241 10.03 12.57 0.42
C LYS A 241 10.63 12.52 -1.00
N PRO A 242 9.98 11.90 -2.00
CA PRO A 242 10.45 11.88 -3.38
C PRO A 242 9.99 13.11 -4.19
N HIS A 243 9.91 14.30 -3.60
CA HIS A 243 9.32 15.51 -4.19
C HIS A 243 9.94 15.93 -5.53
N LYS A 244 11.16 15.46 -5.83
CA LYS A 244 11.82 15.66 -7.12
C LYS A 244 11.09 14.97 -8.28
N ILE A 245 10.15 14.06 -8.03
CA ILE A 245 9.30 13.45 -9.07
C ILE A 245 8.50 14.54 -9.81
N LEU A 246 8.12 15.60 -9.09
CA LEU A 246 7.43 16.78 -9.63
C LEU A 246 8.30 17.59 -10.60
N LYS A 247 9.59 17.28 -10.75
CA LYS A 247 10.51 17.91 -11.71
C LYS A 247 10.89 16.99 -12.86
N ILE A 248 10.42 15.74 -12.87
CA ILE A 248 10.68 14.81 -13.97
C ILE A 248 9.95 15.30 -15.23
N LYS A 249 10.61 15.23 -16.39
CA LYS A 249 10.01 15.54 -17.69
C LYS A 249 8.77 14.68 -17.91
N ILE A 250 7.67 15.28 -18.34
CA ILE A 250 6.40 14.57 -18.51
C ILE A 250 6.50 13.38 -19.46
N SER A 251 7.29 13.47 -20.53
CA SER A 251 7.51 12.36 -21.46
C SER A 251 8.10 11.11 -20.79
N ARG A 252 9.11 11.30 -19.92
CA ARG A 252 9.71 10.19 -19.15
C ARG A 252 8.72 9.65 -18.12
N LEU A 253 7.97 10.54 -17.46
CA LEU A 253 6.98 10.15 -16.47
C LEU A 253 5.89 9.25 -17.08
N ASN A 254 5.36 9.64 -18.24
CA ASN A 254 4.38 8.86 -18.99
C ASN A 254 4.94 7.52 -19.43
N GLN A 255 6.16 7.50 -19.97
CA GLN A 255 6.83 6.25 -20.36
C GLN A 255 6.93 5.26 -19.18
N LEU A 256 7.28 5.75 -17.97
CA LEU A 256 7.37 4.91 -16.79
C LEU A 256 6.00 4.40 -16.34
N LEU A 257 4.98 5.26 -16.35
CA LEU A 257 3.61 4.87 -16.01
C LEU A 257 3.08 3.81 -16.99
N ASP A 258 3.33 3.98 -18.28
CA ASP A 258 2.93 3.03 -19.33
C ASP A 258 3.61 1.67 -19.11
N ILE A 259 4.92 1.65 -18.84
CA ILE A 259 5.66 0.42 -18.52
C ILE A 259 5.08 -0.25 -17.27
N PHE A 260 4.86 0.49 -16.19
CA PHE A 260 4.30 -0.10 -14.96
C PHE A 260 2.90 -0.67 -15.18
N HIS A 261 2.06 0.02 -15.97
CA HIS A 261 0.73 -0.44 -16.33
C HIS A 261 0.79 -1.71 -17.21
N GLU A 262 1.64 -1.72 -18.25
CA GLU A 262 1.81 -2.85 -19.17
C GLU A 262 2.24 -4.13 -18.44
N TYR A 263 3.12 -4.01 -17.44
CA TYR A 263 3.59 -5.15 -16.66
C TYR A 263 2.76 -5.43 -15.39
N GLY A 264 1.61 -4.78 -15.22
CA GLY A 264 0.67 -5.08 -14.14
C GLY A 264 1.16 -4.73 -12.74
N VAL A 265 2.02 -3.71 -12.60
CA VAL A 265 2.41 -3.22 -11.27
C VAL A 265 1.20 -2.55 -10.60
N PRO A 266 0.80 -2.98 -9.38
CA PRO A 266 -0.36 -2.40 -8.72
C PRO A 266 -0.15 -0.91 -8.37
N PRO A 267 -1.12 -0.02 -8.64
CA PRO A 267 -0.97 1.41 -8.39
C PRO A 267 -0.73 1.77 -6.91
N GLU A 268 -1.34 1.03 -5.99
CA GLU A 268 -1.14 1.18 -4.54
C GLU A 268 0.30 0.86 -4.10
N ASP A 269 0.95 -0.09 -4.79
CA ASP A 269 2.35 -0.41 -4.57
C ASP A 269 3.26 0.68 -5.14
N LEU A 270 2.91 1.27 -6.29
CA LEU A 270 3.63 2.42 -6.86
C LEU A 270 3.54 3.65 -5.97
N LEU A 271 2.35 3.96 -5.43
CA LEU A 271 2.16 5.06 -4.48
C LEU A 271 3.03 4.87 -3.23
N SER A 272 3.18 3.64 -2.77
CA SER A 272 4.03 3.29 -1.63
C SER A 272 5.53 3.41 -1.93
N ASP A 273 5.93 3.43 -3.21
CA ASP A 273 7.32 3.44 -3.65
C ASP A 273 7.59 4.37 -4.84
N LEU A 274 7.21 5.64 -4.70
CA LEU A 274 7.43 6.68 -5.71
C LEU A 274 8.92 6.91 -6.05
N TRP A 275 9.86 6.39 -5.26
CA TRP A 275 11.29 6.45 -5.59
C TRP A 275 11.64 5.68 -6.86
N VAL A 276 10.80 4.74 -7.29
CA VAL A 276 11.02 3.96 -8.52
C VAL A 276 11.09 4.85 -9.77
N PHE A 277 10.42 6.00 -9.76
CA PHE A 277 10.43 6.93 -10.90
C PHE A 277 11.79 7.57 -11.19
N PHE A 278 12.73 7.53 -10.24
CA PHE A 278 14.08 8.03 -10.46
C PHE A 278 15.00 7.04 -11.16
N TYR A 279 14.61 5.76 -11.24
CA TYR A 279 15.45 4.72 -11.82
C TYR A 279 15.44 4.75 -13.35
N ASN A 280 16.46 4.13 -13.93
CA ASN A 280 16.62 4.06 -15.39
C ASN A 280 15.49 3.23 -16.00
N THR A 281 14.80 3.81 -16.99
CA THR A 281 13.61 3.24 -17.62
C THR A 281 13.89 1.89 -18.29
N GLU A 282 15.01 1.74 -18.99
CA GLU A 282 15.41 0.49 -19.64
C GLU A 282 15.66 -0.62 -18.61
N LYS A 283 16.36 -0.32 -17.51
CA LYS A 283 16.58 -1.27 -16.41
C LYS A 283 15.26 -1.69 -15.75
N ILE A 284 14.31 -0.77 -15.61
CA ILE A 284 12.97 -1.08 -15.09
C ILE A 284 12.26 -2.05 -16.05
N GLU A 285 12.22 -1.74 -17.35
CA GLU A 285 11.55 -2.55 -18.37
C GLU A 285 12.15 -3.95 -18.45
N VAL A 286 13.49 -4.08 -18.52
CA VAL A 286 14.17 -5.40 -18.56
C VAL A 286 13.83 -6.25 -17.35
N ARG A 287 13.77 -5.65 -16.16
CA ARG A 287 13.42 -6.39 -14.93
C ARG A 287 11.96 -6.81 -14.92
N LEU A 288 11.05 -5.92 -15.29
CA LEU A 288 9.63 -6.25 -15.34
C LEU A 288 9.33 -7.30 -16.42
N GLN A 289 9.98 -7.20 -17.57
CA GLN A 289 9.93 -8.22 -18.62
C GLN A 289 10.40 -9.58 -18.10
N ARG A 290 11.52 -9.61 -17.37
CA ARG A 290 12.02 -10.84 -16.75
C ARG A 290 11.01 -11.41 -15.76
N VAL A 291 10.43 -10.58 -14.90
CA VAL A 291 9.40 -11.00 -13.92
C VAL A 291 8.15 -11.54 -14.61
N ALA A 292 7.71 -10.91 -15.70
CA ALA A 292 6.58 -11.38 -16.50
C ALA A 292 6.84 -12.74 -17.19
N GLN A 293 8.05 -12.97 -17.69
CA GLN A 293 8.46 -14.27 -18.24
C GLN A 293 8.39 -15.41 -17.20
N LEU A 294 8.51 -15.08 -15.91
CA LEU A 294 8.38 -16.04 -14.81
C LEU A 294 6.91 -16.26 -14.39
N GLY A 295 5.95 -15.64 -15.08
CA GLY A 295 4.52 -15.77 -14.77
C GLY A 295 4.07 -14.96 -13.55
N ILE A 296 4.85 -13.95 -13.14
CA ILE A 296 4.49 -13.07 -12.02
C ILE A 296 3.67 -11.90 -12.57
N HIS A 297 2.40 -11.82 -12.18
CA HIS A 297 1.44 -10.86 -12.74
C HIS A 297 1.31 -9.55 -11.96
N ALA A 298 1.85 -9.48 -10.74
CA ALA A 298 1.81 -8.29 -9.88
C ALA A 298 3.20 -7.99 -9.29
N PRO A 299 4.17 -7.56 -10.11
CA PRO A 299 5.50 -7.18 -9.64
C PRO A 299 5.44 -6.05 -8.61
N LYS A 300 6.29 -6.12 -7.58
CA LYS A 300 6.45 -5.03 -6.61
C LYS A 300 7.50 -4.02 -7.10
N PRO A 301 7.29 -2.70 -6.96
CA PRO A 301 8.23 -1.67 -7.46
C PRO A 301 9.66 -1.77 -6.92
N TRP A 302 9.85 -2.24 -5.67
CA TRP A 302 11.18 -2.43 -5.09
C TRP A 302 12.06 -3.39 -5.91
N MET A 303 11.45 -4.32 -6.67
CA MET A 303 12.17 -5.24 -7.55
C MET A 303 12.93 -4.49 -8.64
N CYS A 304 12.42 -3.34 -9.09
CA CYS A 304 13.05 -2.49 -10.08
C CYS A 304 14.24 -1.68 -9.51
N ARG A 305 14.31 -1.53 -8.18
CA ARG A 305 15.31 -0.69 -7.50
C ARG A 305 16.45 -1.44 -6.83
N CYS A 306 16.22 -2.69 -6.44
CA CYS A 306 17.18 -3.50 -5.69
C CYS A 306 18.44 -3.85 -6.52
N SER A 307 19.48 -4.42 -5.89
CA SER A 307 20.65 -4.93 -6.64
C SER A 307 20.26 -6.11 -7.54
N LEU A 308 21.05 -6.39 -8.58
CA LEU A 308 20.80 -7.53 -9.47
C LEU A 308 20.77 -8.85 -8.70
N GLU A 309 21.68 -9.03 -7.74
CA GLU A 309 21.72 -10.22 -6.88
C GLU A 309 20.40 -10.40 -6.09
N ILE A 310 19.91 -9.32 -5.47
CA ILE A 310 18.64 -9.36 -4.72
C ILE A 310 17.47 -9.64 -5.66
N PHE A 311 17.47 -9.03 -6.85
CA PHE A 311 16.46 -9.25 -7.88
C PHE A 311 16.43 -10.72 -8.32
N GLU A 312 17.56 -11.27 -8.76
CA GLU A 312 17.66 -12.67 -9.20
C GLU A 312 17.29 -13.64 -8.09
N ARG A 313 17.78 -13.42 -6.86
CA ARG A 313 17.38 -14.22 -5.71
C ARG A 313 15.87 -14.18 -5.45
N SER A 314 15.23 -13.03 -5.68
CA SER A 314 13.78 -12.88 -5.50
C SER A 314 13.00 -13.60 -6.60
N CYS A 315 13.43 -13.46 -7.86
CA CYS A 315 12.90 -14.20 -9.00
C CYS A 315 13.02 -15.72 -8.78
N ILE A 316 14.20 -16.19 -8.39
CA ILE A 316 14.46 -17.59 -8.04
C ILE A 316 13.57 -18.03 -6.88
N ARG A 317 13.43 -17.23 -5.82
CA ARG A 317 12.54 -17.57 -4.70
C ARG A 317 11.09 -17.72 -5.14
N VAL A 318 10.57 -16.83 -5.98
CA VAL A 318 9.20 -16.97 -6.47
C VAL A 318 9.03 -18.27 -7.27
N LEU A 319 10.02 -18.64 -8.09
CA LEU A 319 10.07 -19.92 -8.80
C LEU A 319 10.36 -21.13 -7.91
N GLN A 320 11.02 -20.98 -6.76
CA GLN A 320 11.42 -22.07 -5.87
C GLN A 320 10.48 -22.26 -4.68
N TYR A 321 9.68 -21.24 -4.33
CA TYR A 321 8.48 -21.43 -3.51
C TYR A 321 7.36 -22.11 -4.31
N SER A 322 7.62 -22.40 -5.59
CA SER A 322 6.77 -23.19 -6.47
C SER A 322 6.26 -24.46 -5.80
N GLU A 323 5.14 -24.88 -6.35
CA GLU A 323 4.32 -26.03 -5.97
C GLU A 323 5.12 -27.22 -5.43
N GLU A 324 6.27 -27.55 -6.01
CA GLU A 324 7.13 -28.66 -5.58
C GLU A 324 7.67 -28.50 -4.16
N ARG A 325 8.23 -27.34 -3.81
CA ARG A 325 8.74 -27.10 -2.46
C ARG A 325 7.62 -27.00 -1.45
N THR A 326 6.51 -26.39 -1.84
CA THR A 326 5.31 -26.33 -1.01
C THR A 326 4.77 -27.76 -0.76
N ALA A 327 4.74 -28.61 -1.79
CA ALA A 327 4.33 -30.01 -1.69
C ALA A 327 5.31 -30.84 -0.84
N GLN A 328 6.62 -30.68 -1.02
CA GLN A 328 7.64 -31.32 -0.21
C GLN A 328 7.52 -30.92 1.27
N ARG A 329 7.34 -29.63 1.55
CA ARG A 329 7.16 -29.14 2.92
C ARG A 329 5.87 -29.64 3.55
N ILE A 330 4.78 -29.69 2.79
CA ILE A 330 3.54 -30.31 3.24
C ILE A 330 3.76 -31.80 3.54
N LYS A 331 4.51 -32.53 2.69
CA LYS A 331 4.86 -33.93 2.92
C LYS A 331 5.68 -34.11 4.20
N GLU A 332 6.74 -33.33 4.40
CA GLU A 332 7.58 -33.37 5.60
C GLU A 332 6.78 -33.05 6.88
N LEU A 333 5.86 -32.06 6.82
CA LEU A 333 5.00 -31.75 7.95
C LEU A 333 3.96 -32.85 8.24
N LYS A 334 3.43 -33.51 7.20
CA LYS A 334 2.55 -34.67 7.36
C LYS A 334 3.26 -35.85 8.04
N GLU A 335 4.50 -36.12 7.65
CA GLU A 335 5.28 -37.23 8.19
C GLU A 335 5.58 -37.07 9.69
N VAL A 336 5.65 -35.83 10.19
CA VAL A 336 5.84 -35.55 11.63
C VAL A 336 4.51 -35.39 12.39
N GLY A 337 3.37 -35.69 11.75
CA GLY A 337 2.05 -35.59 12.36
C GLY A 337 1.59 -34.15 12.66
N PHE A 338 2.21 -33.15 12.04
CA PHE A 338 1.92 -31.75 12.31
C PHE A 338 0.74 -31.28 11.44
N PHE A 339 -0.50 -31.37 11.92
CA PHE A 339 -1.69 -30.91 11.18
C PHE A 339 -2.70 -30.23 12.12
N PRO A 340 -3.33 -29.10 11.72
CA PRO A 340 -3.23 -28.37 10.44
C PRO A 340 -1.97 -27.50 10.29
N PHE A 341 -1.59 -27.19 9.03
CA PHE A 341 -0.40 -26.37 8.73
C PHE A 341 -0.70 -24.88 8.60
N PRO A 342 -0.12 -24.00 9.43
CA PRO A 342 -0.06 -22.58 9.15
C PRO A 342 0.73 -22.30 7.86
N ILE A 343 0.13 -21.58 6.90
CA ILE A 343 0.79 -21.25 5.62
C ILE A 343 2.13 -20.52 5.82
N ILE A 344 2.25 -19.77 6.93
CA ILE A 344 3.46 -19.03 7.28
C ILE A 344 4.68 -19.94 7.52
N LEU A 345 4.49 -21.21 7.89
CA LEU A 345 5.55 -22.20 8.02
C LEU A 345 6.12 -22.60 6.65
N LEU A 346 5.23 -22.81 5.67
CA LEU A 346 5.59 -23.16 4.30
C LEU A 346 6.38 -22.04 3.61
N CYS A 347 6.26 -20.80 4.09
CA CYS A 347 6.98 -19.64 3.58
C CYS A 347 8.29 -19.33 4.33
N LYS A 348 8.70 -20.12 5.34
CA LYS A 348 9.97 -19.87 6.06
C LYS A 348 11.18 -20.17 5.19
N THR A 349 12.33 -19.58 5.52
CA THR A 349 13.62 -19.95 4.91
C THR A 349 13.89 -21.46 5.10
N PRO A 350 14.71 -22.11 4.24
CA PRO A 350 14.99 -23.54 4.38
C PRO A 350 15.52 -23.90 5.77
N ALA A 351 16.46 -23.11 6.30
CA ALA A 351 17.03 -23.31 7.63
C ALA A 351 15.99 -23.19 8.75
N ASN A 352 15.13 -22.16 8.72
CA ASN A 352 14.12 -21.98 9.75
C ASN A 352 13.03 -23.04 9.68
N PHE A 353 12.62 -23.44 8.47
CA PHE A 353 11.69 -24.54 8.29
C PHE A 353 12.23 -25.85 8.89
N LYS A 354 13.49 -26.19 8.55
CA LYS A 354 14.16 -27.39 9.08
C LYS A 354 14.24 -27.38 10.61
N LYS A 355 14.70 -26.27 11.21
CA LYS A 355 14.75 -26.12 12.69
C LYS A 355 13.40 -26.37 13.35
N ILE A 356 12.31 -25.93 12.72
CA ILE A 356 10.96 -26.13 13.26
C ILE A 356 10.55 -27.59 13.15
N VAL A 357 10.76 -28.21 11.97
CA VAL A 357 10.47 -29.64 11.77
C VAL A 357 11.26 -30.51 12.75
N ASP A 358 12.55 -30.22 12.95
CA ASP A 358 13.41 -30.97 13.88
C ASP A 358 12.92 -30.83 15.33
N ARG A 359 12.56 -29.61 15.77
CA ARG A 359 11.96 -29.38 17.10
C ARG A 359 10.66 -30.17 17.30
N PHE A 360 9.81 -30.25 16.27
CA PHE A 360 8.58 -31.05 16.34
C PHE A 360 8.86 -32.54 16.44
N LYS A 361 9.86 -33.05 15.71
CA LYS A 361 10.29 -34.44 15.81
C LYS A 361 10.79 -34.78 17.22
N GLU A 362 11.57 -33.90 17.82
CA GLU A 362 12.05 -34.05 19.20
C GLU A 362 10.87 -34.11 20.20
N GLN A 363 9.91 -33.20 20.07
CA GLN A 363 8.71 -33.19 20.93
C GLN A 363 7.87 -34.47 20.79
N GLN A 364 7.68 -34.96 19.57
CA GLN A 364 7.00 -36.23 19.31
C GLN A 364 7.74 -37.43 19.92
N ALA A 365 9.07 -37.45 19.83
CA ALA A 365 9.88 -38.49 20.44
C ALA A 365 9.74 -38.52 21.97
N ILE A 366 9.68 -37.35 22.61
CA ILE A 366 9.43 -37.23 24.06
C ILE A 366 8.02 -37.70 24.42
N LEU A 367 7.01 -37.35 23.62
CA LEU A 367 5.63 -37.77 23.89
C LEU A 367 5.47 -39.30 23.79
N ASN A 368 6.09 -39.92 22.78
CA ASN A 368 6.02 -41.35 22.55
C ASN A 368 6.77 -42.17 23.63
N SER A 369 7.84 -41.63 24.23
CA SER A 369 8.53 -42.31 25.34
C SER A 369 7.73 -42.26 26.64
N GLN A 370 6.88 -41.25 26.83
CA GLN A 370 5.99 -41.16 27.99
C GLN A 370 4.80 -42.11 27.93
N VAL A 371 4.32 -42.47 26.73
CA VAL A 371 3.18 -43.40 26.56
C VAL A 371 3.58 -44.86 26.75
N ASN A 372 4.86 -45.19 26.56
CA ASN A 372 5.37 -46.57 26.64
C ASN A 372 5.94 -46.95 28.02
N ASN A 373 5.97 -46.01 28.96
CA ASN A 373 6.29 -46.25 30.37
C ASN A 373 5.01 -46.16 31.19
#